data_AF-A0A6G0YFT2-F1
#
_entry.id   AF-A0A6G0YFT2-F1
#
_cell.length_a   1.000
_cell.length_b   1.000
_cell.length_c   1.000
_cell.angle_alpha   90.00
_cell.angle_beta   90.00
_cell.angle_gamma   90.00
#
_symmetry.space_group_name_H-M   'P 1'
#
loop_
_entity.id
_entity.type
_entity.pdbx_description
1 polymer ?
#
loop_
_entity_poly.entity_id
_entity_poly.type
_entity_poly.pdbx_seq_one_letter_code
_entity_poly.pdbx_strand_id
1 'polypeptide(L)'
;MSIVWFHFLQSQLKVVCDTVTKIEGDKISACEVAEELEILVGKIKNRKNLNFLTTNILSLLNDLKNNNMYNENSFKKSTDLFYNTFLSYVEKWGCHFDQLKIFR
;
A
#
# COMPACT_ATOMS: atom_id res chain seq x y z
N MET A 1 0.79 -10.23 -17.60
CA MET A 1 1.08 -10.21 -16.15
C MET A 1 1.90 -9.01 -15.70
N SER A 2 3.09 -8.73 -16.28
CA SER A 2 3.96 -7.63 -15.83
C SER A 2 3.30 -6.24 -15.85
N ILE A 3 2.49 -5.94 -16.88
CA ILE A 3 1.79 -4.64 -16.98
C ILE A 3 0.73 -4.46 -15.90
N VAL A 4 0.00 -5.53 -15.56
CA VAL A 4 -0.99 -5.52 -14.47
C VAL A 4 -0.32 -5.29 -13.14
N TRP A 5 0.81 -5.97 -12.91
CA TRP A 5 1.61 -5.78 -11.72
C TRP A 5 2.14 -4.35 -11.59
N PHE A 6 2.61 -3.76 -12.70
CA PHE A 6 3.04 -2.37 -12.74
C PHE A 6 1.91 -1.40 -12.35
N HIS A 7 0.72 -1.54 -12.93
CA HIS A 7 -0.43 -0.72 -12.56
C HIS A 7 -0.87 -0.91 -11.11
N PHE A 8 -0.78 -2.14 -10.59
CA PHE A 8 -1.02 -2.41 -9.18
C PHE A 8 -0.02 -1.65 -8.31
N LEU A 9 1.28 -1.79 -8.55
CA LEU A 9 2.32 -1.09 -7.80
C LEU A 9 2.15 0.43 -7.86
N GLN A 10 1.90 0.99 -9.05
CA GLN A 10 1.66 2.41 -9.23
C GLN A 10 0.48 2.91 -8.37
N SER A 11 -0.62 2.16 -8.33
CA SER A 11 -1.80 2.50 -7.52
C SER A 11 -1.52 2.47 -6.02
N GLN A 12 -0.67 1.55 -5.55
CA GLN A 12 -0.28 1.48 -4.14
C GLN A 12 0.73 2.56 -3.77
N LEU A 13 1.75 2.76 -4.61
CA LEU A 13 2.80 3.76 -4.40
C LEU A 13 2.25 5.17 -4.36
N LYS A 14 1.17 5.49 -5.09
CA LYS A 14 0.52 6.80 -4.99
C LYS A 14 0.17 7.19 -3.54
N VAL A 15 -0.38 6.26 -2.76
CA VAL A 15 -0.71 6.54 -1.34
C VAL A 15 0.53 6.75 -0.50
N VAL A 16 1.59 6.00 -0.78
CA VAL A 16 2.88 6.14 -0.09
C VAL A 16 3.49 7.50 -0.41
N CYS A 17 3.56 7.88 -1.69
CA CYS A 17 4.07 9.18 -2.13
C CYS A 17 3.26 10.34 -1.54
N ASP A 18 1.93 10.24 -1.52
CA ASP A 18 1.07 11.25 -0.90
C ASP A 18 1.38 11.41 0.60
N THR A 19 1.74 10.33 1.29
CA THR A 19 2.14 10.35 2.71
C THR A 19 3.55 10.94 2.89
N VAL A 20 4.51 10.51 2.07
CA VAL A 20 5.89 11.04 2.10
C VAL A 20 5.90 12.54 1.87
N THR A 21 5.14 13.03 0.89
CA THR A 21 5.04 14.47 0.59
C THR A 21 4.54 15.29 1.79
N LYS A 22 3.66 14.71 2.63
CA LYS A 22 3.22 15.37 3.86
C LYS A 22 4.28 15.36 4.94
N ILE A 23 4.97 14.24 5.11
CA ILE A 23 6.03 14.05 6.12
C ILE A 23 7.27 14.90 5.80
N GLU A 24 7.58 15.09 4.52
CA GLU A 24 8.70 15.93 4.07
C GLU A 24 8.33 17.43 4.05
N GLY A 25 7.12 17.81 4.46
CA GLY A 25 6.72 19.20 4.58
C GLY A 25 7.51 19.92 5.68
N ASP A 26 7.98 21.13 5.39
CA ASP A 26 8.88 21.97 6.22
C ASP A 26 8.45 22.21 7.69
N LYS A 27 7.22 21.85 8.09
CA LYS A 27 6.64 22.21 9.40
C LYS A 27 5.97 21.06 10.15
N ILE A 28 6.31 19.81 9.85
CA ILE A 28 5.72 18.68 10.56
C ILE A 28 6.54 18.29 11.80
N SER A 29 5.86 18.09 12.92
CA SER A 29 6.44 17.58 14.17
C SER A 29 6.56 16.06 14.13
N ALA A 30 7.41 15.49 15.00
CA ALA A 30 7.57 14.04 15.11
C ALA A 30 6.27 13.33 15.53
N CYS A 31 5.41 14.00 16.31
CA CYS A 31 4.08 13.48 16.65
C CYS A 31 3.18 13.40 15.41
N GLU A 32 3.11 14.46 14.61
CA GLU A 32 2.33 14.49 13.35
C GLU A 32 2.84 13.45 12.34
N VAL A 33 4.15 13.22 12.27
CA VAL A 33 4.72 12.12 11.48
C VAL A 33 4.19 10.76 11.95
N ALA A 34 4.14 10.52 13.26
CA ALA A 34 3.57 9.29 13.81
C ALA A 34 2.08 9.12 13.42
N GLU A 35 1.31 10.22 13.41
CA GLU A 35 -0.10 10.19 12.99
C GLU A 35 -0.26 9.84 11.50
N GLU A 36 0.52 10.47 10.63
CA GLU A 36 0.46 10.19 9.19
C GLU A 36 0.91 8.76 8.86
N LEU A 37 1.84 8.19 9.63
CA LEU A 37 2.22 6.79 9.51
C LEU A 37 1.09 5.84 9.93
N GLU A 38 0.37 6.13 11.02
CA GLU A 38 -0.80 5.34 11.41
C GLU A 38 -1.91 5.40 10.35
N ILE A 39 -2.16 6.59 9.79
CA ILE A 39 -3.11 6.79 8.70
C ILE A 39 -2.70 5.98 7.47
N LEU A 40 -1.42 6.00 7.09
CA LEU A 40 -0.88 5.19 5.98
C LEU A 40 -1.08 3.70 6.24
N VAL A 41 -0.71 3.20 7.41
CA VAL A 41 -0.89 1.79 7.80
C VAL A 41 -2.36 1.40 7.74
N GLY A 42 -3.26 2.26 8.25
CA GLY A 42 -4.71 2.05 8.18
C GLY A 42 -5.22 1.95 6.75
N LYS A 43 -4.82 2.87 5.86
CA LYS A 43 -5.17 2.84 4.43
C LYS A 43 -4.69 1.56 3.75
N ILE A 44 -3.46 1.13 4.00
CA ILE A 44 -2.89 -0.06 3.38
C ILE A 44 -3.55 -1.34 3.91
N LYS A 45 -3.83 -1.44 5.21
CA LYS A 45 -4.60 -2.55 5.79
C LYS A 45 -6.00 -2.64 5.18
N ASN A 46 -6.70 -1.51 5.05
CA ASN A 46 -8.03 -1.48 4.43
C ASN A 46 -7.98 -1.95 2.97
N ARG A 47 -7.00 -1.48 2.19
CA ARG A 47 -6.81 -1.92 0.80
C ARG A 47 -6.51 -3.41 0.69
N LYS A 48 -5.68 -3.96 1.59
CA LYS A 48 -5.42 -5.40 1.67
C LYS A 48 -6.70 -6.17 1.97
N ASN A 49 -7.42 -5.81 3.04
CA ASN A 49 -8.61 -6.52 3.50
C ASN A 49 -9.73 -6.53 2.45
N LEU A 50 -9.86 -5.45 1.69
CA LEU A 50 -10.84 -5.32 0.61
C LEU A 50 -10.37 -5.89 -0.73
N ASN A 51 -9.15 -6.45 -0.81
CA ASN A 51 -8.51 -6.85 -2.06
C ASN A 51 -8.59 -5.73 -3.12
N PHE A 52 -8.28 -4.49 -2.72
CA PHE A 52 -8.51 -3.31 -3.54
C PHE A 52 -7.75 -3.37 -4.87
N LEU A 53 -8.50 -3.24 -5.96
CA LEU A 53 -8.00 -3.13 -7.34
C LEU A 53 -8.73 -1.97 -8.02
N THR A 54 -8.00 -1.21 -8.85
CA THR A 54 -8.61 -0.15 -9.66
C THR A 54 -9.38 -0.76 -10.83
N THR A 55 -10.31 0.00 -11.40
CA THR A 55 -11.07 -0.40 -12.60
C THR A 55 -10.15 -0.77 -13.77
N ASN A 56 -9.05 -0.04 -13.96
CA ASN A 56 -8.05 -0.36 -14.98
C ASN A 56 -7.42 -1.75 -14.75
N ILE A 57 -7.03 -2.07 -13.51
CA ILE A 57 -6.44 -3.37 -13.17
C ILE A 57 -7.47 -4.49 -13.40
N LEU A 58 -8.73 -4.29 -12.99
CA LEU A 58 -9.81 -5.25 -13.21
C LEU A 58 -10.05 -5.51 -14.70
N SER A 59 -10.03 -4.48 -15.54
CA SER A 59 -10.15 -4.62 -17.00
C SER A 59 -9.02 -5.49 -17.56
N LEU A 60 -7.76 -5.18 -17.21
CA LEU A 60 -6.62 -5.93 -17.70
C LEU A 60 -6.63 -7.39 -17.22
N LEU A 61 -7.10 -7.65 -16.00
CA LEU A 61 -7.25 -9.01 -15.47
C LEU A 61 -8.32 -9.79 -16.22
N ASN A 62 -9.45 -9.16 -16.54
CA ASN A 62 -10.51 -9.77 -17.34
C ASN A 62 -10.01 -10.12 -18.75
N ASP A 63 -9.27 -9.23 -19.40
CA ASP A 63 -8.68 -9.50 -20.72
C ASP A 63 -7.71 -10.70 -20.66
N LEU A 64 -6.87 -10.78 -19.62
CA LEU A 64 -5.97 -11.92 -19.46
C LEU A 64 -6.71 -13.23 -19.15
N LYS A 65 -7.81 -13.16 -18.40
CA LYS A 65 -8.66 -14.31 -18.09
C LYS A 65 -9.34 -14.84 -19.36
N ASN A 66 -9.88 -13.96 -20.19
CA ASN A 66 -10.52 -14.31 -21.47
C ASN A 66 -9.52 -14.95 -22.45
N ASN A 67 -8.24 -14.60 -22.35
CA ASN A 67 -7.17 -15.18 -23.16
C ASN A 67 -6.50 -16.42 -22.53
N ASN A 68 -7.03 -16.97 -21.42
CA ASN A 68 -6.44 -18.09 -20.66
C ASN A 68 -4.96 -17.86 -20.23
N MET A 69 -4.54 -16.60 -20.08
CA MET A 69 -3.16 -16.23 -19.74
C MET A 69 -2.95 -15.97 -18.24
N TYR A 70 -3.95 -16.25 -17.41
CA TYR A 70 -3.97 -15.82 -16.01
C TYR A 70 -4.80 -16.73 -15.09
N ASN A 71 -4.30 -16.92 -13.87
CA ASN A 71 -5.01 -17.53 -12.75
C ASN A 71 -5.17 -16.51 -11.62
N GLU A 72 -6.42 -16.26 -11.21
CA GLU A 72 -6.78 -15.31 -10.17
C GLU A 72 -5.99 -15.47 -8.87
N ASN A 73 -5.75 -16.73 -8.49
CA ASN A 73 -5.06 -17.08 -7.26
C ASN A 73 -3.59 -16.67 -7.25
N SER A 74 -2.90 -16.61 -8.40
CA SER A 74 -1.47 -16.29 -8.43
C SER A 74 -1.25 -14.80 -8.13
N PHE A 75 -2.05 -13.93 -8.75
CA PHE A 75 -1.95 -12.49 -8.51
C PHE A 75 -2.41 -12.11 -7.11
N LYS A 76 -3.47 -12.74 -6.59
CA LYS A 76 -3.90 -12.53 -5.20
C LYS A 76 -2.77 -12.84 -4.20
N LYS A 77 -2.04 -13.95 -4.41
CA LYS A 77 -0.85 -14.27 -3.61
C LYS A 77 0.23 -13.19 -3.72
N SER A 78 0.49 -12.67 -4.94
CA SER A 78 1.45 -11.59 -5.14
C SER A 78 1.04 -10.30 -4.43
N THR A 79 -0.24 -9.91 -4.51
CA THR A 79 -0.75 -8.72 -3.82
C THR A 79 -0.72 -8.88 -2.30
N ASP A 80 -1.07 -10.06 -1.78
CA ASP A 80 -0.99 -10.35 -0.34
C ASP A 80 0.46 -10.28 0.15
N LEU A 81 1.41 -10.86 -0.60
CA LEU A 81 2.82 -10.77 -0.27
C LEU A 81 3.29 -9.31 -0.24
N PHE A 82 2.94 -8.51 -1.25
CA PHE A 82 3.26 -7.09 -1.28
C PHE A 82 2.76 -6.36 -0.03
N TYR A 83 1.47 -6.53 0.32
CA TYR A 83 0.92 -5.85 1.48
C TYR A 83 1.56 -6.31 2.80
N ASN A 84 1.83 -7.60 2.95
CA ASN A 84 2.51 -8.13 4.14
C ASN A 84 3.93 -7.58 4.28
N THR A 85 4.70 -7.59 3.19
CA THR A 85 6.06 -7.05 3.17
C THR A 85 6.06 -5.56 3.46
N PHE A 86 5.16 -4.80 2.82
CA PHE A 86 5.06 -3.35 3.02
C PHE A 86 4.69 -3.01 4.48
N LEU A 87 3.68 -3.68 5.04
CA LEU A 87 3.27 -3.44 6.43
C LEU A 87 4.39 -3.79 7.41
N SER A 88 5.10 -4.90 7.20
CA SER A 88 6.25 -5.28 8.03
C SER A 88 7.39 -4.26 7.93
N TYR A 89 7.62 -3.70 6.73
CA TYR A 89 8.61 -2.65 6.54
C TYR A 89 8.25 -1.37 7.32
N VAL A 90 7.01 -0.89 7.16
CA VAL A 90 6.55 0.33 7.85
C VAL A 90 6.54 0.15 9.36
N GLU A 91 6.18 -1.03 9.87
CA GLU A 91 6.24 -1.34 11.30
C GLU A 91 7.68 -1.28 11.84
N LYS A 92 8.62 -1.93 11.15
CA LYS A 92 10.04 -1.92 11.55
C LYS A 92 10.68 -0.54 11.44
N TRP A 93 10.33 0.22 10.40
CA TRP A 93 10.85 1.57 10.21
C TRP A 93 10.20 2.57 11.19
N GLY A 94 8.90 2.43 11.42
CA GLY A 94 8.09 3.31 12.25
C GLY A 94 8.25 3.09 13.75
N CYS A 95 8.94 2.04 14.20
CA CYS A 95 9.07 1.71 15.63
C CYS A 95 9.71 2.83 16.47
N HIS A 96 10.53 3.69 15.85
CA HIS A 96 11.12 4.86 16.50
C HIS A 96 10.07 5.90 16.93
N PHE A 97 8.90 5.92 16.29
CA PHE A 97 7.80 6.82 16.61
C PHE A 97 6.83 6.23 17.66
N ASP A 98 6.96 4.96 18.04
CA ASP A 98 6.06 4.33 19.01
C ASP A 98 6.12 5.00 20.39
N GLN A 99 7.29 5.50 20.78
CA GLN A 99 7.46 6.22 22.05
C GLN A 99 6.72 7.56 22.07
N LEU A 100 6.45 8.13 20.88
CA LEU A 100 5.74 9.41 20.74
C LEU A 100 4.23 9.25 20.92
N LYS A 101 3.70 8.01 20.81
CA LYS A 101 2.28 7.71 21.06
C LYS A 101 1.85 7.97 22.51
N ILE A 102 2.80 8.03 23.44
CA ILE A 102 2.54 8.29 24.87
C ILE A 102 2.23 9.79 25.11
N PHE A 103 2.71 10.68 24.23
CA PHE A 103 2.53 12.12 24.35
C PHE A 103 1.30 12.64 23.60
N ARG A 104 0.41 11.73 23.20
CA ARG A 104 -0.78 11.98 22.38
C ARG A 104 -2.03 12.05 23.25
#